data_AF-A0A9X9X6W8-F1
#
_entry.id   AF-A0A9X9X6W8-F1
#
_cell.length_a   1.000
_cell.length_b   1.000
_cell.length_c   1.000
_cell.angle_alpha   90.00
_cell.angle_beta   90.00
_cell.angle_gamma   90.00
#
_symmetry.space_group_name_H-M   'P 1'
#
loop_
_entity.id
_entity.type
_entity.pdbx_description
1 polymer ?
#
loop_
_entity_poly.entity_id
_entity_poly.type
_entity_poly.pdbx_seq_one_letter_code
_entity_poly.pdbx_strand_id
1 'polypeptide(L)'
;MLEILSPAATGDLTTLATAKRELGVTDAVQDARIVDLIREASDLVAQWCNRSGFGRETLRQTERLASPADALVLQRDLGVLVASVAEDGVALAASEYERGGVLLYRLRGDVRVPWTARTVVVEYQAGFALPDDAPSALERVCLDLLAGLWHGQGRDPAVRNETTEGVGAVGYFEHRGDTLPLAPDRLAALERYRRFHL
;
A
#
# COMPACT_ATOMS: atom_id res chain seq x y z
N MET A 1 -11.05 2.58 -17.48
CA MET A 1 -10.44 3.91 -17.23
C MET A 1 -10.62 4.24 -15.76
N LEU A 2 -9.54 4.55 -15.05
CA LEU A 2 -9.58 4.91 -13.64
C LEU A 2 -9.31 6.40 -13.47
N GLU A 3 -10.16 7.08 -12.74
CA GLU A 3 -10.06 8.49 -12.37
C GLU A 3 -10.01 8.60 -10.83
N ILE A 4 -9.07 9.40 -10.33
CA ILE A 4 -8.95 9.70 -8.90
C ILE A 4 -9.79 10.96 -8.62
N LEU A 5 -10.94 10.78 -7.96
CA LEU A 5 -11.83 11.87 -7.58
C LEU A 5 -11.31 12.62 -6.34
N SER A 6 -10.76 11.89 -5.39
CA SER A 6 -10.05 12.44 -4.23
C SER A 6 -8.79 11.60 -3.98
N PRO A 7 -7.59 12.20 -4.03
CA PRO A 7 -6.37 11.50 -3.68
C PRO A 7 -6.34 11.17 -2.18
N ALA A 8 -5.43 10.29 -1.79
CA ALA A 8 -5.14 10.05 -0.39
C ALA A 8 -4.60 11.30 0.31
N ALA A 9 -5.00 11.52 1.56
CA ALA A 9 -4.53 12.66 2.35
C ALA A 9 -3.02 12.57 2.65
N THR A 10 -2.51 11.34 2.81
CA THR A 10 -1.08 11.04 2.98
C THR A 10 -0.77 9.61 2.51
N GLY A 11 0.49 9.37 2.16
CA GLY A 11 1.07 8.04 1.95
C GLY A 11 1.84 7.53 3.17
N ASP A 12 2.01 8.35 4.20
CA ASP A 12 2.82 8.03 5.39
C ASP A 12 2.21 6.87 6.17
N LEU A 13 3.00 5.81 6.39
CA LEU A 13 2.57 4.60 7.10
C LEU A 13 2.64 4.70 8.63
N THR A 14 3.20 5.79 9.16
CA THR A 14 3.30 6.04 10.60
C THR A 14 3.28 7.55 10.89
N THR A 15 3.20 7.91 12.16
CA THR A 15 3.23 9.31 12.59
C THR A 15 4.63 9.74 13.03
N LEU A 16 4.92 11.04 12.95
CA LEU A 16 6.15 11.63 13.51
C LEU A 16 6.32 11.26 15.00
N ALA A 17 5.25 11.30 15.79
CA ALA A 17 5.31 10.96 17.20
C ALA A 17 5.71 9.49 17.45
N THR A 18 5.19 8.56 16.64
CA THR A 18 5.59 7.15 16.70
C THR A 18 7.02 6.95 16.23
N ALA A 19 7.44 7.57 15.13
CA ALA A 19 8.81 7.48 14.64
C ALA A 19 9.84 8.04 15.65
N LYS A 20 9.53 9.17 16.30
CA LYS A 20 10.39 9.74 17.35
C LYS A 20 10.55 8.81 18.55
N ARG A 21 9.45 8.17 18.97
CA ARG A 21 9.47 7.18 20.05
C ARG A 21 10.34 5.97 19.67
N GLU A 22 10.23 5.50 18.43
CA GLU A 22 11.05 4.40 17.91
C GLU A 22 12.54 4.75 17.91
N LEU A 23 12.90 5.97 17.50
CA LEU A 23 14.28 6.44 17.42
C LEU A 23 14.86 6.91 18.76
N GLY A 24 14.05 7.03 19.81
CA GLY A 24 14.46 7.62 21.09
C GLY A 24 14.75 9.13 21.02
N VAL A 25 14.21 9.84 20.02
CA VAL A 25 14.41 11.28 19.82
C VAL A 25 13.33 12.05 20.57
N THR A 26 13.73 13.02 21.40
CA THR A 26 12.81 13.78 22.26
C THR A 26 12.67 15.25 21.86
N ASP A 27 13.71 15.84 21.27
CA ASP A 27 13.69 17.22 20.78
C ASP A 27 13.00 17.34 19.41
N ALA A 28 12.77 18.57 18.97
CA ALA A 28 12.13 18.89 17.69
C ALA A 28 13.12 19.25 16.56
N VAL A 29 14.43 19.22 16.82
CA VAL A 29 15.45 19.70 15.86
C VAL A 29 15.48 18.82 14.61
N GLN A 30 15.19 17.53 14.76
CA GLN A 30 15.24 16.54 13.69
C GLN A 30 13.88 16.23 13.08
N ASP A 31 12.80 16.92 13.49
CA ASP A 31 11.43 16.56 13.10
C ASP A 31 11.23 16.58 11.58
N ALA A 32 11.70 17.62 10.90
CA ALA A 32 11.59 17.72 9.44
C ALA A 32 12.26 16.54 8.73
N ARG A 33 13.44 16.16 9.20
CA ARG A 33 14.18 15.02 8.67
C ARG A 33 13.49 13.69 8.96
N ILE A 34 12.94 13.51 10.17
CA ILE A 34 12.20 12.29 10.50
C ILE A 34 10.97 12.16 9.60
N VAL A 35 10.26 13.26 9.32
CA VAL A 35 9.14 13.26 8.38
C VAL A 35 9.57 12.84 6.97
N ASP A 36 10.71 13.33 6.48
CA ASP A 36 11.23 12.92 5.17
C ASP A 36 11.59 11.43 5.13
N LEU A 37 12.17 10.89 6.21
CA LEU A 37 12.44 9.46 6.33
C LEU A 37 11.17 8.61 6.41
N ILE A 38 10.08 9.11 7.01
CA ILE A 38 8.79 8.43 7.01
C ILE A 38 8.27 8.29 5.59
N ARG A 39 8.35 9.37 4.78
CA ARG A 39 7.94 9.36 3.37
C ARG A 39 8.76 8.37 2.57
N GLU A 40 10.09 8.47 2.68
CA GLU A 40 11.01 7.57 1.96
C GLU A 40 10.75 6.10 2.32
N ALA A 41 10.66 5.77 3.61
CA ALA A 41 10.36 4.43 4.06
C ALA A 41 9.00 3.94 3.56
N SER A 42 7.96 4.79 3.61
CA SER A 42 6.62 4.45 3.12
C SER A 42 6.59 4.18 1.62
N ASP A 43 7.29 4.99 0.83
CA ASP A 43 7.42 4.84 -0.61
C ASP A 43 8.18 3.56 -0.97
N LEU A 44 9.26 3.23 -0.24
CA LEU A 44 9.99 1.98 -0.44
C LEU A 44 9.11 0.74 -0.18
N VAL A 45 8.26 0.77 0.85
CA VAL A 45 7.30 -0.31 1.12
C VAL A 45 6.25 -0.41 0.02
N ALA A 46 5.74 0.72 -0.48
CA ALA A 46 4.77 0.75 -1.57
C ALA A 46 5.37 0.18 -2.86
N GLN A 47 6.58 0.60 -3.22
CA GLN A 47 7.33 0.11 -4.38
C GLN A 47 7.58 -1.39 -4.31
N TRP A 48 8.04 -1.90 -3.16
CA TRP A 48 8.23 -3.34 -2.96
C TRP A 48 6.93 -4.13 -3.13
N CYS A 49 5.80 -3.56 -2.67
CA CYS A 49 4.48 -4.13 -2.86
C CYS A 49 3.91 -3.97 -4.28
N ASN A 50 4.64 -3.37 -5.23
CA ASN A 50 4.17 -2.99 -6.57
C ASN A 50 2.92 -2.09 -6.53
N ARG A 51 2.92 -1.10 -5.65
CA ARG A 51 1.82 -0.15 -5.45
C ARG A 51 2.30 1.30 -5.51
N SER A 52 1.39 2.20 -5.86
CA SER A 52 1.61 3.65 -5.78
C SER A 52 1.45 4.21 -4.36
N GLY A 53 0.95 3.41 -3.41
CA GLY A 53 0.70 3.82 -2.04
C GLY A 53 -0.36 2.94 -1.36
N PHE A 54 -0.64 3.23 -0.09
CA PHE A 54 -1.62 2.51 0.73
C PHE A 54 -2.75 3.41 1.26
N GLY A 55 -2.63 4.73 1.10
CA GLY A 55 -3.62 5.70 1.55
C GLY A 55 -4.94 5.57 0.81
N ARG A 56 -6.04 5.91 1.49
CA ARG A 56 -7.39 5.79 0.94
C ARG A 56 -7.69 6.86 -0.10
N GLU A 57 -8.05 6.43 -1.29
CA GLU A 57 -8.47 7.26 -2.42
C GLU A 57 -9.98 7.09 -2.66
N THR A 58 -10.63 8.13 -3.20
CA THR A 58 -11.96 8.02 -3.81
C THR A 58 -11.82 8.00 -5.32
N LEU A 59 -12.42 7.00 -5.96
CA LEU A 59 -12.12 6.60 -7.33
C LEU A 59 -13.41 6.47 -8.15
N ARG A 60 -13.28 6.77 -9.44
CA ARG A 60 -14.26 6.39 -10.47
C ARG A 60 -13.58 5.48 -11.48
N GLN A 61 -14.08 4.25 -11.61
CA GLN A 61 -13.65 3.31 -12.63
C GLN A 61 -14.75 3.15 -13.68
N THR A 62 -14.43 3.48 -14.93
CA THR A 62 -15.30 3.30 -16.09
C THR A 62 -14.81 2.13 -16.93
N GLU A 63 -15.58 1.06 -17.00
CA GLU A 63 -15.35 -0.07 -17.88
C GLU A 63 -16.21 0.03 -19.14
N ARG A 64 -15.58 -0.12 -20.30
CA ARG A 64 -16.26 -0.13 -21.60
C ARG A 64 -16.19 -1.54 -22.15
N LEU A 65 -17.34 -2.22 -22.17
CA LEU A 65 -17.41 -3.64 -22.50
C LEU A 65 -17.71 -3.81 -24.00
N ALA A 66 -16.87 -4.57 -24.69
CA ALA A 66 -17.10 -4.96 -26.09
C ALA A 66 -17.91 -6.26 -26.21
N SER A 67 -17.92 -7.07 -25.15
CA SER A 67 -18.65 -8.32 -25.01
C SER A 67 -19.11 -8.46 -23.56
N PRO A 68 -20.08 -9.35 -23.27
CA PRO A 68 -20.44 -9.65 -21.90
C PRO A 68 -19.23 -10.08 -21.06
N ALA A 69 -19.21 -9.67 -19.80
CA ALA A 69 -18.13 -9.99 -18.86
C ALA A 69 -18.71 -10.59 -17.58
N ASP A 70 -18.17 -11.72 -17.11
CA ASP A 70 -18.69 -12.37 -15.90
C ASP A 70 -18.43 -11.57 -14.62
N ALA A 71 -17.36 -10.75 -14.62
CA ALA A 71 -17.02 -9.86 -13.52
C ALA A 71 -16.19 -8.67 -14.01
N LEU A 72 -16.19 -7.60 -13.24
CA LEU A 72 -15.28 -6.46 -13.42
C LEU A 72 -14.15 -6.52 -12.40
N VAL A 73 -12.92 -6.33 -12.85
CA VAL A 73 -11.74 -6.27 -11.96
C VAL A 73 -11.56 -4.83 -11.48
N LEU A 74 -11.68 -4.61 -10.17
CA LEU A 74 -11.39 -3.30 -9.58
C LEU A 74 -9.89 -3.04 -9.61
N GLN A 75 -9.49 -1.89 -10.14
CA GLN A 75 -8.07 -1.56 -10.33
C GLN A 75 -7.35 -1.20 -9.03
N ARG A 76 -8.11 -0.93 -7.96
CA ARG A 76 -7.62 -0.73 -6.59
C ARG A 76 -8.37 -1.70 -5.68
N ASP A 77 -7.61 -2.48 -4.93
CA ASP A 77 -8.03 -3.74 -4.32
C ASP A 77 -7.91 -3.78 -2.80
N LEU A 78 -7.28 -2.77 -2.19
CA LEU A 78 -7.16 -2.66 -0.73
C LEU A 78 -8.38 -1.96 -0.15
N GLY A 79 -8.93 -2.48 0.95
CA GLY A 79 -9.96 -1.79 1.73
C GLY A 79 -11.18 -1.32 0.91
N VAL A 80 -11.56 -2.06 -0.13
CA VAL A 80 -12.54 -1.60 -1.11
C VAL A 80 -13.94 -1.41 -0.49
N LEU A 81 -14.47 -0.19 -0.63
CA LEU A 81 -15.84 0.17 -0.28
C LEU A 81 -16.54 0.75 -1.53
N VAL A 82 -17.44 -0.02 -2.13
CA VAL A 82 -18.21 0.41 -3.30
C VAL A 82 -19.31 1.38 -2.86
N ALA A 83 -19.29 2.59 -3.41
CA ALA A 83 -20.27 3.63 -3.11
C ALA A 83 -21.45 3.59 -4.09
N SER A 84 -21.18 3.42 -5.39
CA SER A 84 -22.23 3.31 -6.41
C SER A 84 -21.77 2.54 -7.64
N VAL A 85 -22.73 1.97 -8.36
CA VAL A 85 -22.54 1.32 -9.65
C VAL A 85 -23.63 1.80 -10.61
N ALA A 86 -23.28 2.14 -11.84
CA ALA A 86 -24.22 2.48 -12.89
C ALA A 86 -23.94 1.70 -14.18
N GLU A 87 -25.00 1.17 -14.80
CA GLU A 87 -25.00 0.48 -16.09
C GLU A 87 -25.61 1.39 -17.16
N ASP A 88 -24.85 1.74 -18.20
CA ASP A 88 -25.30 2.60 -19.31
C ASP A 88 -25.98 3.90 -18.85
N GLY A 89 -25.53 4.46 -17.72
CA GLY A 89 -26.06 5.69 -17.11
C GLY A 89 -27.20 5.48 -16.11
N VAL A 90 -27.65 4.24 -15.91
CA VAL A 90 -28.69 3.89 -14.93
C VAL A 90 -28.05 3.37 -13.65
N ALA A 91 -28.32 4.03 -12.53
CA ALA A 91 -27.84 3.60 -11.22
C ALA A 91 -28.47 2.26 -10.81
N LEU A 92 -27.62 1.34 -10.32
CA LEU A 92 -28.04 0.06 -9.76
C LEU A 92 -28.28 0.15 -8.26
N ALA A 93 -29.23 -0.65 -7.76
CA ALA A 93 -29.37 -0.83 -6.31
C ALA A 93 -28.23 -1.69 -5.74
N ALA A 94 -27.92 -1.52 -4.45
CA ALA A 94 -26.86 -2.30 -3.79
C ALA A 94 -27.13 -3.82 -3.77
N SER A 95 -28.37 -4.26 -3.96
CA SER A 95 -28.76 -5.67 -4.09
C SER A 95 -28.54 -6.25 -5.50
N GLU A 96 -28.17 -5.41 -6.46
CA GLU A 96 -27.98 -5.78 -7.86
C GLU A 96 -26.53 -6.06 -8.23
N TYR A 97 -25.61 -5.95 -7.27
CA TYR A 97 -24.21 -6.30 -7.45
C TYR A 97 -23.64 -6.83 -6.15
N GLU A 98 -22.59 -7.64 -6.25
CA GLU A 98 -21.81 -8.08 -5.09
C GLU A 98 -20.31 -8.05 -5.39
N ARG A 99 -19.51 -7.91 -4.34
CA ARG A 99 -18.06 -7.91 -4.44
C ARG A 99 -17.49 -9.20 -3.87
N GLY A 100 -16.65 -9.87 -4.65
CA GLY A 100 -15.83 -11.00 -4.21
C GLY A 100 -14.35 -10.69 -4.42
N GLY A 101 -13.66 -10.30 -3.35
CA GLY A 101 -12.25 -9.88 -3.43
C GLY A 101 -12.10 -8.63 -4.32
N VAL A 102 -11.33 -8.74 -5.39
CA VAL A 102 -11.10 -7.68 -6.39
C VAL A 102 -12.16 -7.64 -7.50
N LEU A 103 -13.06 -8.62 -7.52
CA LEU A 103 -14.05 -8.80 -8.57
C LEU A 103 -15.41 -8.23 -8.13
N LEU A 104 -16.06 -7.53 -9.05
CA LEU A 104 -17.42 -7.05 -8.92
C LEU A 104 -18.33 -7.84 -9.86
N TYR A 105 -19.35 -8.48 -9.30
CA TYR A 105 -20.31 -9.32 -10.01
C TYR A 105 -21.67 -8.62 -10.10
N ARG A 106 -22.37 -8.82 -11.23
CA ARG A 106 -23.75 -8.39 -11.40
C ARG A 106 -24.69 -9.46 -10.85
N LEU A 107 -25.72 -9.05 -10.11
CA LEU A 107 -26.74 -9.94 -9.55
C LEU A 107 -28.11 -9.63 -10.15
N ARG A 108 -28.88 -10.66 -10.51
CA ARG A 108 -30.30 -10.54 -10.82
C ARG A 108 -31.08 -11.56 -10.01
N GLY A 109 -31.90 -11.09 -9.08
CA GLY A 109 -32.65 -11.97 -8.17
C GLY A 109 -31.73 -12.89 -7.35
N ASP A 110 -30.64 -12.34 -6.83
CA ASP A 110 -29.62 -13.06 -6.02
C ASP A 110 -28.78 -14.11 -6.77
N VAL A 111 -28.83 -14.10 -8.10
CA VAL A 111 -28.01 -14.97 -8.95
C VAL A 111 -27.02 -14.14 -9.75
N ARG A 112 -25.76 -14.59 -9.81
CA ARG A 112 -24.73 -13.98 -10.65
C ARG A 112 -25.09 -14.10 -12.12
N VAL A 113 -25.03 -12.97 -12.82
CA VAL A 113 -25.22 -12.88 -14.26
C VAL A 113 -24.07 -12.09 -14.89
N PRO A 114 -23.77 -12.28 -16.17
CA PRO A 114 -22.77 -11.46 -16.85
C PRO A 114 -23.18 -9.99 -16.91
N TRP A 115 -22.21 -9.09 -16.79
CA TRP A 115 -22.34 -7.69 -17.18
C TRP A 115 -22.58 -7.62 -18.69
N THR A 116 -23.72 -7.08 -19.10
CA THR A 116 -24.10 -6.95 -20.52
C THR A 116 -24.22 -5.50 -21.00
N ALA A 117 -24.07 -4.53 -20.08
CA ALA A 117 -24.06 -3.11 -20.38
C ALA A 117 -22.86 -2.73 -21.25
N ARG A 118 -22.99 -1.67 -22.06
CA ARG A 118 -21.86 -1.19 -22.87
C ARG A 118 -20.85 -0.44 -22.02
N THR A 119 -21.33 0.26 -21.00
CA THR A 119 -20.51 1.03 -20.07
C THR A 119 -20.96 0.77 -18.65
N VAL A 120 -20.01 0.42 -17.78
CA VAL A 120 -20.24 0.30 -16.34
C VAL A 120 -19.35 1.32 -15.64
N VAL A 121 -19.95 2.13 -14.78
CA VAL A 121 -19.24 3.11 -13.95
C VAL A 121 -19.36 2.68 -12.49
N VAL A 122 -18.22 2.54 -11.83
CA VAL A 122 -18.13 2.17 -10.41
C VAL A 122 -17.44 3.31 -9.67
N GLU A 123 -18.12 3.87 -8.68
CA GLU A 123 -17.49 4.79 -7.73
C GLU A 123 -17.25 4.08 -6.41
N TYR A 124 -16.02 4.15 -5.92
CA TYR A 124 -15.61 3.40 -4.74
C TYR A 124 -14.41 4.04 -4.05
N GLN A 125 -14.22 3.68 -2.77
CA GLN A 125 -13.03 4.00 -2.02
C GLN A 125 -12.12 2.77 -1.92
N ALA A 126 -10.81 2.98 -1.93
CA ALA A 126 -9.83 1.92 -1.74
C ALA A 126 -8.58 2.46 -1.04
N GLY A 127 -8.00 1.66 -0.13
CA GLY A 127 -6.86 2.01 0.72
C GLY A 127 -7.25 2.19 2.19
N PHE A 128 -6.28 2.58 3.03
CA PHE A 128 -6.43 2.76 4.48
C PHE A 128 -6.50 4.23 4.87
N ALA A 129 -7.14 4.55 6.00
CA ALA A 129 -7.12 5.90 6.57
C ALA A 129 -5.76 6.17 7.22
N LEU A 130 -4.75 6.45 6.41
CA LEU A 130 -3.40 6.66 6.93
C LEU A 130 -3.25 8.00 7.66
N PRO A 131 -2.35 8.08 8.66
CA PRO A 131 -1.57 6.97 9.22
C PRO A 131 -2.33 6.12 10.25
N ASP A 132 -3.48 6.57 10.75
CA ASP A 132 -4.15 6.01 11.92
C ASP A 132 -4.65 4.57 11.75
N ASP A 133 -5.12 4.23 10.55
CA ASP A 133 -5.62 2.88 10.20
C ASP A 133 -4.56 2.04 9.44
N ALA A 134 -3.27 2.42 9.51
CA ALA A 134 -2.22 1.63 8.90
C ALA A 134 -2.21 0.20 9.49
N PRO A 135 -2.29 -0.86 8.68
CA PRO A 135 -2.10 -2.21 9.19
C PRO A 135 -0.76 -2.33 9.91
N SER A 136 -0.76 -2.96 11.10
CA SER A 136 0.43 -3.05 11.97
C SER A 136 1.67 -3.64 11.28
N ALA A 137 1.47 -4.55 10.31
CA ALA A 137 2.55 -5.09 9.50
C ALA A 137 3.21 -4.02 8.61
N LEU A 138 2.43 -3.15 7.98
CA LEU A 138 2.93 -2.06 7.14
C LEU A 138 3.63 -1.00 7.99
N GLU A 139 3.02 -0.60 9.12
CA GLU A 139 3.62 0.38 10.03
C GLU A 139 4.95 -0.12 10.60
N ARG A 140 5.01 -1.37 11.08
CA ARG A 140 6.24 -1.92 11.66
C ARG A 140 7.38 -2.00 10.65
N VAL A 141 7.09 -2.41 9.42
CA VAL A 141 8.06 -2.44 8.33
C VAL A 141 8.57 -1.03 8.02
N CYS A 142 7.67 -0.04 7.95
CA CYS A 142 8.05 1.35 7.75
C CYS A 142 9.00 1.83 8.87
N LEU A 143 8.71 1.50 10.12
CA LEU A 143 9.55 1.84 11.27
C LEU A 143 10.92 1.14 11.23
N ASP A 144 10.96 -0.14 10.87
CA ASP A 144 12.23 -0.88 10.72
C ASP A 144 13.12 -0.25 9.63
N LEU A 145 12.54 0.11 8.48
CA LEU A 145 13.27 0.81 7.40
C LEU A 145 13.74 2.18 7.83
N LEU A 146 12.87 2.97 8.45
CA LEU A 146 13.19 4.29 8.95
C LEU A 146 14.34 4.25 9.96
N ALA A 147 14.32 3.31 10.91
CA ALA A 147 15.41 3.11 11.87
C ALA A 147 16.71 2.70 11.17
N GLY A 148 16.63 1.81 10.18
CA GLY A 148 17.77 1.43 9.34
C GLY A 148 18.39 2.62 8.60
N LEU A 149 17.57 3.44 7.94
CA LEU A 149 18.00 4.64 7.24
C LEU A 149 18.59 5.69 8.20
N TRP A 150 17.99 5.85 9.38
CA TRP A 150 18.47 6.77 10.42
C TRP A 150 19.86 6.38 10.94
N HIS A 151 20.05 5.12 11.32
CA HIS A 151 21.31 4.62 11.87
C HIS A 151 22.38 4.30 10.81
N GLY A 152 21.98 4.14 9.56
CA GLY A 152 22.89 4.01 8.42
C GLY A 152 23.60 5.31 8.05
N GLN A 153 23.11 6.46 8.56
CA GLN A 153 23.71 7.75 8.24
C GLN A 153 25.14 7.88 8.78
N GLY A 154 26.03 8.36 7.92
CA GLY A 154 27.45 8.53 8.25
C GLY A 154 28.27 7.23 8.20
N ARG A 155 27.66 6.08 7.92
CA ARG A 155 28.42 4.86 7.59
C ARG A 155 28.96 4.94 6.17
N ASP A 156 30.19 4.47 5.98
CA ASP A 156 30.75 4.27 4.65
C ASP A 156 30.17 2.96 4.06
N PRO A 157 29.37 3.02 2.98
CA PRO A 157 28.80 1.84 2.35
C PRO A 157 29.85 0.90 1.72
N ALA A 158 31.11 1.34 1.55
CA ALA A 158 32.20 0.51 1.06
C ALA A 158 32.81 -0.42 2.14
N VAL A 159 32.50 -0.20 3.42
CA VAL A 159 33.05 -0.99 4.53
C VAL A 159 32.18 -2.23 4.79
N ARG A 160 32.73 -3.40 4.45
CA ARG A 160 32.03 -4.70 4.55
C ARG A 160 32.19 -5.41 5.89
N ASN A 161 33.37 -5.30 6.50
CA ASN A 161 33.70 -5.96 7.75
C ASN A 161 34.69 -5.09 8.53
N GLU A 162 34.41 -4.89 9.81
CA GLU A 162 35.33 -4.27 10.75
C GLU A 162 35.67 -5.32 11.82
N THR A 163 36.95 -5.69 11.88
CA THR A 163 37.47 -6.59 12.90
C THR A 163 38.34 -5.78 13.85
N THR A 164 38.00 -5.74 15.14
CA THR A 164 38.86 -5.19 16.18
C THR A 164 39.43 -6.33 17.01
N GLU A 165 40.74 -6.53 16.93
CA GLU A 165 41.44 -7.61 17.61
C GLU A 165 41.24 -7.54 19.13
N GLY A 166 40.77 -8.65 19.73
CA GLY A 166 40.57 -8.79 21.18
C GLY A 166 39.23 -8.30 21.74
N VAL A 167 38.33 -7.72 20.92
CA VAL A 167 37.04 -7.17 21.38
C VAL A 167 35.84 -7.84 20.70
N GLY A 168 35.90 -8.10 19.40
CA GLY A 168 34.82 -8.76 18.66
C GLY A 168 34.85 -8.47 17.15
N ALA A 169 33.95 -9.12 16.42
CA ALA A 169 33.74 -8.89 14.99
C ALA A 169 32.26 -8.55 14.73
N VAL A 170 32.02 -7.57 13.85
CA VAL A 170 30.68 -7.19 13.41
C VAL A 170 30.62 -7.32 11.89
N GLY A 171 29.77 -8.24 11.42
CA GLY A 171 29.47 -8.40 9.99
C GLY A 171 28.15 -7.75 9.64
N TYR A 172 28.12 -6.98 8.54
CA TYR A 172 26.89 -6.42 7.98
C TYR A 172 26.35 -7.32 6.86
N PHE A 173 25.03 -7.53 6.82
CA PHE A 173 24.41 -8.30 5.75
C PHE A 173 24.51 -7.56 4.41
N GLU A 174 24.98 -8.25 3.38
CA GLU A 174 24.93 -7.75 2.00
C GLU A 174 23.51 -7.81 1.47
N HIS A 175 23.06 -6.69 0.95
CA HIS A 175 21.76 -6.57 0.34
C HIS A 175 21.80 -7.14 -1.09
N ARG A 176 20.93 -8.10 -1.39
CA ARG A 176 20.65 -8.47 -2.77
C ARG A 176 19.75 -7.38 -3.34
N GLY A 177 20.18 -6.69 -4.39
CA GLY A 177 19.57 -5.44 -4.88
C GLY A 177 18.08 -5.45 -5.27
N ASP A 178 17.39 -6.59 -5.14
CA ASP A 178 15.98 -6.77 -5.49
C ASP A 178 15.04 -6.87 -4.28
N THR A 179 15.52 -6.75 -3.03
CA THR A 179 14.67 -6.89 -1.83
C THR A 179 14.65 -5.62 -0.99
N LEU A 180 13.91 -5.56 0.12
CA LEU A 180 14.14 -4.54 1.15
C LEU A 180 15.20 -5.07 2.13
N PRO A 181 16.01 -4.22 2.78
CA PRO A 181 17.00 -4.63 3.78
C PRO A 181 16.32 -4.94 5.13
N LEU A 182 15.38 -5.89 5.10
CA LEU A 182 14.54 -6.27 6.24
C LEU A 182 14.65 -7.77 6.52
N ALA A 183 14.30 -8.14 7.75
CA ALA A 183 14.24 -9.53 8.16
C ALA A 183 13.18 -10.32 7.35
N PRO A 184 13.39 -11.62 7.10
CA PRO A 184 12.49 -12.41 6.24
C PRO A 184 11.03 -12.49 6.74
N ASP A 185 10.82 -12.48 8.05
CA ASP A 185 9.50 -12.47 8.68
C ASP A 185 8.72 -11.19 8.37
N ARG A 186 9.41 -10.04 8.32
CA ARG A 186 8.85 -8.75 7.91
C ARG A 186 8.41 -8.78 6.46
N LEU A 187 9.26 -9.32 5.57
CA LEU A 187 8.94 -9.46 4.15
C LEU A 187 7.74 -10.39 3.94
N ALA A 188 7.70 -11.54 4.63
CA ALA A 188 6.57 -12.47 4.56
C ALA A 188 5.25 -11.81 5.02
N ALA A 189 5.30 -10.92 6.02
CA ALA A 189 4.11 -10.18 6.45
C ALA A 189 3.57 -9.23 5.36
N LEU A 190 4.45 -8.70 4.49
CA LEU A 190 4.09 -7.81 3.39
C LEU A 190 3.51 -8.52 2.16
N GLU A 191 3.77 -9.82 1.98
CA GLU A 191 3.37 -10.57 0.78
C GLU A 191 1.86 -10.46 0.50
N ARG A 192 1.03 -10.42 1.54
CA ARG A 192 -0.43 -10.26 1.41
C ARG A 192 -0.86 -8.94 0.75
N TYR A 193 0.00 -7.92 0.82
CA TYR A 193 -0.26 -6.61 0.23
C TYR A 193 0.39 -6.48 -1.14
N ARG A 194 1.24 -7.43 -1.56
CA ARG A 194 1.92 -7.33 -2.85
C ARG A 194 0.95 -7.53 -4.00
N ARG A 195 1.02 -6.64 -4.99
CA ARG A 195 0.28 -6.81 -6.24
C ARG A 195 1.11 -7.62 -7.21
N PHE A 196 0.58 -8.76 -7.65
CA PHE A 196 1.14 -9.50 -8.77
C PHE A 196 0.55 -8.94 -10.06
N HIS A 197 1.40 -8.65 -11.04
CA HIS A 197 0.93 -8.39 -12.39
C HIS A 197 0.35 -9.71 -12.94
N LEU A 198 -0.91 -9.67 -13.36
CA LEU A 198 -1.52 -10.73 -14.17
C LEU A 198 -1.09 -10.58 -15.63
#